data_AF-A0A9D8BPV2-F1
#
_entry.id   AF-A0A9D8BPV2-F1
#
_cell.length_a   1.000
_cell.length_b   1.000
_cell.length_c   1.000
_cell.angle_alpha   90.00
_cell.angle_beta   90.00
_cell.angle_gamma   90.00
#
_symmetry.space_group_name_H-M   'P 1'
#
loop_
_entity.id
_entity.type
_entity.pdbx_description
1 polymer ?
#
loop_
_entity_poly.entity_id
_entity_poly.type
_entity_poly.pdbx_seq_one_letter_code
_entity_poly.pdbx_strand_id
1 'polypeptide(L)'
;MDFVVVVTAALEPTNTDKVKQYVSECARVLNNGGLLFVQGRPEYLPTLGVFLDQHLTFKYWIAVESALQARRKGLPSVHAAVLLFTKGSDRFNIRPARFPHQHCAFCGRPLRDWGGKGHLMHPEGRVVSDVWTELPHRDNYTQLSSPVIHTILRMIQSERREVRGVIGPREGVRSFVAEAAAEPFLQYELPGLEPEVEYESVTHDLVKGMFNVVHCGDAVQILKRYPDACIDLAFADPPYNLQKAYNAYHDGQENRRYIGWCNS
;
A
#
# COMPACT_ATOMS: atom_id res chain seq x y z
N MET A 1 -20.40 5.17 -19.04
CA MET A 1 -19.26 4.33 -18.58
C MET A 1 -19.66 3.58 -17.34
N ASP A 2 -19.20 2.34 -17.15
CA ASP A 2 -19.58 1.52 -15.98
C ASP A 2 -18.71 1.81 -14.76
N PHE A 3 -17.50 2.31 -14.97
CA PHE A 3 -16.65 2.80 -13.90
C PHE A 3 -15.70 3.91 -14.39
N VAL A 4 -15.19 4.68 -13.45
CA VAL A 4 -14.09 5.62 -13.65
C VAL A 4 -13.15 5.56 -12.44
N VAL A 5 -11.84 5.52 -12.67
CA VAL A 5 -10.80 5.64 -11.64
C VAL A 5 -10.01 6.92 -11.91
N VAL A 6 -9.97 7.85 -10.95
CA VAL A 6 -9.29 9.14 -11.08
C VAL A 6 -8.20 9.26 -10.03
N VAL A 7 -6.96 9.54 -10.44
CA VAL A 7 -5.80 9.81 -9.57
C VAL A 7 -5.65 11.31 -9.43
N THR A 8 -6.21 11.89 -8.37
CA THR A 8 -6.32 13.35 -8.23
C THR A 8 -5.09 14.02 -7.61
N ALA A 9 -4.25 13.29 -6.87
CA ALA A 9 -3.11 13.89 -6.16
C ALA A 9 -1.94 14.30 -7.06
N ALA A 10 -1.95 13.81 -8.29
CA ALA A 10 -1.11 14.30 -9.35
C ALA A 10 -1.52 15.73 -9.77
N LEU A 11 -2.82 16.03 -9.80
CA LEU A 11 -3.31 17.37 -10.11
C LEU A 11 -2.96 18.29 -8.94
N GLU A 12 -2.32 19.42 -9.20
CA GLU A 12 -1.89 20.39 -8.18
C GLU A 12 -2.99 20.60 -7.11
N PRO A 13 -2.76 20.19 -5.84
CA PRO A 13 -3.80 20.21 -4.81
C PRO A 13 -4.24 21.63 -4.40
N THR A 14 -3.58 22.67 -4.93
CA THR A 14 -3.93 24.08 -4.74
C THR A 14 -5.06 24.56 -5.66
N ASN A 15 -5.41 23.83 -6.74
CA ASN A 15 -6.49 24.21 -7.64
C ASN A 15 -7.69 23.24 -7.54
N THR A 16 -8.32 23.25 -6.36
CA THR A 16 -9.48 22.40 -6.03
C THR A 16 -10.62 22.55 -7.04
N ASP A 17 -10.80 23.72 -7.64
CA ASP A 17 -11.92 23.98 -8.56
C ASP A 17 -11.75 23.30 -9.92
N LYS A 18 -10.53 23.25 -10.47
CA LYS A 18 -10.24 22.42 -11.66
C LYS A 18 -10.45 20.94 -11.37
N VAL A 19 -10.00 20.45 -10.21
CA VAL A 19 -10.23 19.05 -9.82
C VAL A 19 -11.72 18.75 -9.79
N LYS A 20 -12.53 19.58 -9.12
CA LYS A 20 -14.00 19.45 -9.09
C LYS A 20 -14.62 19.38 -10.49
N GLN A 21 -14.17 20.21 -11.44
CA GLN A 21 -14.65 20.17 -12.83
C GLN A 21 -14.39 18.80 -13.47
N TYR A 22 -13.18 18.25 -13.35
CA TYR A 22 -12.86 16.94 -13.91
C TYR A 22 -13.69 15.83 -13.27
N VAL A 23 -13.83 15.81 -11.95
CA VAL A 23 -14.61 14.75 -11.29
C VAL A 23 -16.12 14.90 -11.52
N SER A 24 -16.61 16.11 -11.75
CA SER A 24 -18.00 16.37 -12.19
C SER A 24 -18.27 15.76 -13.57
N GLU A 25 -17.35 15.95 -14.53
CA GLU A 25 -17.47 15.29 -15.84
C GLU A 25 -17.41 13.76 -15.72
N CYS A 26 -16.56 13.23 -14.82
CA CYS A 26 -16.53 11.80 -14.51
C CYS A 26 -17.89 11.31 -13.98
N ALA A 27 -18.50 12.04 -13.05
CA ALA A 27 -19.84 11.75 -12.55
C ALA A 27 -20.91 11.81 -13.66
N ARG A 28 -20.78 12.78 -14.58
CA ARG A 28 -21.72 12.94 -15.70
C ARG A 28 -21.67 11.75 -16.67
N VAL A 29 -20.49 11.27 -17.04
CA VAL A 29 -20.32 10.17 -18.02
C VAL A 29 -20.60 8.77 -17.45
N LEU A 30 -20.69 8.62 -16.12
CA LEU A 30 -21.08 7.36 -15.49
C LEU A 30 -22.52 6.99 -15.82
N ASN A 31 -22.77 5.69 -16.04
CA ASN A 31 -24.09 5.11 -16.15
C ASN A 31 -24.73 5.00 -14.75
N ASN A 32 -26.06 4.87 -14.64
CA ASN A 32 -26.69 4.55 -13.36
C ASN A 32 -26.20 3.18 -12.84
N GLY A 33 -25.79 3.13 -11.57
CA GLY A 33 -25.09 2.01 -10.95
C GLY A 33 -23.59 1.95 -11.26
N GLY A 34 -23.05 2.90 -12.03
CA GLY A 34 -21.63 2.98 -12.33
C GLY A 34 -20.81 3.49 -11.15
N LEU A 35 -19.55 3.05 -11.06
CA LEU A 35 -18.67 3.28 -9.91
C LEU A 35 -17.63 4.36 -10.19
N LEU A 36 -17.46 5.30 -9.27
CA LEU A 36 -16.37 6.28 -9.30
C LEU A 36 -15.37 5.99 -8.17
N PHE A 37 -14.11 5.78 -8.54
CA PHE A 37 -12.99 5.68 -7.61
C PHE A 37 -12.16 6.95 -7.71
N VAL A 38 -11.99 7.67 -6.60
CA VAL A 38 -11.20 8.91 -6.54
C VAL A 38 -10.05 8.70 -5.58
N GLN A 39 -8.88 8.43 -6.14
CA GLN A 39 -7.65 8.31 -5.38
C GLN A 39 -7.09 9.72 -5.12
N GLY A 40 -6.61 9.96 -3.92
CA GLY A 40 -5.96 11.21 -3.57
C GLY A 40 -5.34 11.22 -2.18
N ARG A 41 -5.02 12.43 -1.72
CA ARG A 41 -4.43 12.62 -0.40
C ARG A 41 -5.51 12.91 0.66
N PRO A 42 -5.36 12.40 1.90
CA PRO A 42 -6.35 12.64 2.97
C PRO A 42 -6.58 14.12 3.31
N GLU A 43 -5.66 15.03 2.97
CA GLU A 43 -5.77 16.45 3.33
C GLU A 43 -6.87 17.20 2.56
N TYR A 44 -7.19 16.81 1.32
CA TYR A 44 -8.19 17.50 0.48
C TYR A 44 -9.37 16.62 0.06
N LEU A 45 -9.22 15.29 0.12
CA LEU A 45 -10.29 14.36 -0.23
C LEU A 45 -11.59 14.55 0.55
N PRO A 46 -11.62 14.95 1.85
CA PRO A 46 -12.88 15.21 2.55
C PRO A 46 -13.69 16.32 1.87
N THR A 47 -13.04 17.42 1.49
CA THR A 47 -13.68 18.54 0.77
C THR A 47 -14.21 18.10 -0.59
N LEU A 48 -13.44 17.29 -1.32
CA LEU A 48 -13.87 16.73 -2.60
C LEU A 48 -15.03 15.74 -2.45
N GLY A 49 -15.03 14.95 -1.38
CA GLY A 49 -16.09 14.00 -1.05
C GLY A 49 -17.42 14.71 -0.82
N VAL A 50 -17.44 15.81 -0.06
CA VAL A 50 -18.65 16.63 0.15
C VAL A 50 -19.21 17.16 -1.18
N PHE A 51 -18.35 17.57 -2.11
CA PHE A 51 -18.78 18.00 -3.44
C PHE A 51 -19.38 16.85 -4.26
N LEU A 52 -18.74 15.68 -4.26
CA LEU A 52 -19.21 14.51 -5.01
C LEU A 52 -20.52 13.93 -4.45
N ASP A 53 -20.74 14.01 -3.14
CA ASP A 53 -21.95 13.52 -2.48
C ASP A 53 -23.22 14.27 -2.91
N GLN A 54 -23.07 15.47 -3.51
CA GLN A 54 -24.18 16.21 -4.12
C GLN A 54 -24.66 15.60 -5.45
N HIS A 55 -23.83 14.79 -6.10
CA HIS A 55 -24.06 14.25 -7.44
C HIS A 55 -24.11 12.72 -7.50
N LEU A 56 -23.45 12.05 -6.55
CA LEU A 56 -23.29 10.61 -6.46
C LEU A 56 -23.57 10.15 -5.03
N THR A 57 -23.79 8.85 -4.84
CA THR A 57 -23.98 8.29 -3.50
C THR A 57 -22.66 7.74 -2.97
N PHE A 58 -22.17 8.30 -1.85
CA PHE A 58 -20.99 7.80 -1.16
C PHE A 58 -21.16 6.35 -0.68
N LYS A 59 -20.07 5.56 -0.73
CA LYS A 59 -20.06 4.17 -0.26
C LYS A 59 -18.90 3.87 0.69
N TYR A 60 -17.66 4.15 0.28
CA TYR A 60 -16.49 3.82 1.10
C TYR A 60 -15.42 4.91 1.03
N TRP A 61 -14.79 5.14 2.18
CA TRP A 61 -13.48 5.77 2.28
C TRP A 61 -12.46 4.65 2.48
N ILE A 62 -11.66 4.36 1.45
CA ILE A 62 -10.69 3.27 1.51
C ILE A 62 -9.33 3.87 1.89
N ALA A 63 -8.78 3.51 3.04
CA ALA A 63 -7.42 3.89 3.42
C ALA A 63 -6.42 2.95 2.75
N VAL A 64 -5.46 3.49 2.00
CA VAL A 64 -4.47 2.72 1.23
C VAL A 64 -3.09 3.01 1.77
N GLU A 65 -2.43 2.00 2.36
CA GLU A 65 -1.06 2.11 2.86
C GLU A 65 -0.11 2.68 1.80
N SER A 66 0.76 3.59 2.21
CA SER A 66 1.63 4.37 1.33
C SER A 66 2.98 4.64 2.00
N ALA A 67 3.95 5.15 1.24
CA ALA A 67 5.24 5.60 1.75
C ALA A 67 5.09 6.60 2.91
N LEU A 68 5.95 6.49 3.93
CA LEU A 68 5.94 7.38 5.07
C LEU A 68 6.23 8.83 4.65
N GLN A 69 5.29 9.74 4.87
CA GLN A 69 5.51 11.18 4.78
C GLN A 69 5.62 11.77 6.18
N ALA A 70 6.87 12.01 6.60
CA ALA A 70 7.16 12.67 7.87
C ALA A 70 6.56 14.08 7.89
N ARG A 71 5.96 14.47 9.02
CA ARG A 71 5.40 15.80 9.22
C ARG A 71 6.14 16.51 10.35
N ARG A 72 6.39 17.81 10.19
CA ARG A 72 6.99 18.64 11.24
C ARG A 72 6.08 18.79 12.48
N LYS A 73 4.77 18.65 12.31
CA LYS A 73 3.76 18.69 13.38
C LYS A 73 2.68 17.64 13.13
N GLY A 74 2.20 17.01 14.20
CA GLY A 74 1.16 15.97 14.15
C GLY A 74 1.72 14.59 13.79
N LEU A 75 0.80 13.65 13.54
CA LEU A 75 1.16 12.29 13.14
C LEU A 75 1.72 12.28 11.71
N PRO A 76 2.74 11.44 11.42
CA PRO A 76 3.19 11.25 10.05
C PRO A 76 2.07 10.62 9.20
N SER A 77 2.07 10.92 7.90
CA SER A 77 1.11 10.30 6.99
C SER A 77 1.71 8.99 6.46
N VAL A 78 0.92 7.91 6.51
CA VAL A 78 1.31 6.56 6.04
C VAL A 78 0.25 5.94 5.12
N HIS A 79 -0.76 6.72 4.73
CA HIS A 79 -1.81 6.27 3.84
C HIS A 79 -2.26 7.37 2.89
N ALA A 80 -2.53 6.96 1.65
CA ALA A 80 -3.41 7.68 0.75
C ALA A 80 -4.87 7.23 0.98
N ALA A 81 -5.82 7.81 0.25
CA ALA A 81 -7.19 7.33 0.30
C ALA A 81 -7.81 7.21 -1.10
N VAL A 82 -8.78 6.30 -1.21
CA VAL A 82 -9.63 6.12 -2.39
C VAL A 82 -11.07 6.27 -1.94
N LEU A 83 -11.75 7.31 -2.44
CA LEU A 83 -13.19 7.44 -2.27
C LEU A 83 -13.91 6.56 -3.29
N LEU A 84 -14.93 5.84 -2.86
CA LEU A 84 -15.81 5.05 -3.72
C LEU A 84 -17.23 5.61 -3.67
N PHE A 85 -17.71 6.03 -4.83
CA PHE A 85 -19.07 6.49 -5.06
C PHE A 85 -19.77 5.62 -6.11
N THR A 86 -21.10 5.63 -6.10
CA THR A 86 -21.94 5.08 -7.17
C THR A 86 -22.91 6.13 -7.69
N LYS A 87 -23.26 6.05 -8.98
CA LYS A 87 -24.28 6.94 -9.57
C LYS A 87 -25.68 6.39 -9.36
N GLY A 88 -26.50 7.11 -8.60
CA GLY A 88 -27.85 6.69 -8.21
C GLY A 88 -27.86 5.75 -7.01
N SER A 89 -29.04 5.56 -6.44
CA SER A 89 -29.25 4.83 -5.17
C SER A 89 -29.48 3.33 -5.33
N ASP A 90 -29.91 2.89 -6.51
CA ASP A 90 -30.64 1.62 -6.65
C ASP A 90 -29.74 0.42 -6.94
N ARG A 91 -28.47 0.66 -7.34
CA ARG A 91 -27.51 -0.41 -7.66
C ARG A 91 -26.12 -0.07 -7.14
N PHE A 92 -25.63 -0.90 -6.23
CA PHE A 92 -24.24 -0.92 -5.79
C PHE A 92 -23.78 -2.37 -5.71
N ASN A 93 -22.98 -2.80 -6.69
CA ASN A 93 -22.47 -4.16 -6.76
C ASN A 93 -20.95 -4.10 -6.95
N ILE A 94 -20.22 -4.68 -6.00
CA ILE A 94 -18.79 -4.95 -6.11
C ILE A 94 -18.58 -6.45 -5.95
N ARG A 95 -17.78 -7.09 -6.82
CA ARG A 95 -17.42 -8.49 -6.63
C ARG A 95 -16.35 -8.59 -5.52
N PRO A 96 -16.36 -9.64 -4.65
CA PRO A 96 -15.40 -9.74 -3.55
C PRO A 96 -13.97 -9.84 -4.07
N ALA A 97 -13.15 -8.82 -3.82
CA ALA A 97 -11.71 -8.88 -4.07
C ALA A 97 -10.98 -9.43 -2.83
N ARG A 98 -9.84 -10.08 -3.04
CA ARG A 98 -9.05 -10.70 -1.96
C ARG A 98 -7.59 -10.29 -2.04
N PHE A 99 -7.00 -10.03 -0.86
CA PHE A 99 -5.55 -9.98 -0.70
C PHE A 99 -5.02 -11.37 -0.32
N PRO A 100 -3.87 -11.80 -0.87
CA PRO A 100 -3.25 -13.07 -0.50
C PRO A 100 -3.06 -13.18 1.01
N HIS A 101 -3.11 -14.42 1.52
CA HIS A 101 -2.76 -14.64 2.93
C HIS A 101 -1.28 -14.37 3.13
N GLN A 102 -0.95 -13.61 4.18
CA GLN A 102 0.43 -13.45 4.59
C GLN A 102 0.90 -14.67 5.39
N HIS A 103 2.13 -15.08 5.11
CA HIS A 103 2.77 -16.21 5.77
C HIS A 103 4.11 -15.76 6.37
N CYS A 104 4.46 -16.33 7.51
CA CYS A 104 5.76 -16.12 8.14
C CYS A 104 6.86 -16.61 7.20
N ALA A 105 7.83 -15.74 6.89
CA ALA A 105 8.97 -16.09 6.04
C ALA A 105 9.82 -17.25 6.60
N PHE A 106 9.83 -17.43 7.93
CA PHE A 106 10.61 -18.47 8.59
C PHE A 106 9.88 -19.82 8.67
N CYS A 107 8.66 -19.85 9.21
CA CYS A 107 7.94 -21.11 9.48
C CYS A 107 6.84 -21.44 8.45
N GLY A 108 6.55 -20.55 7.50
CA GLY A 108 5.52 -20.74 6.47
C GLY A 108 4.08 -20.73 6.99
N ARG A 109 3.85 -20.58 8.30
CA ARG A 109 2.49 -20.53 8.86
C ARG A 109 1.82 -19.18 8.54
N PRO A 110 0.49 -19.14 8.37
CA PRO A 110 -0.24 -17.88 8.23
C PRO A 110 0.05 -16.93 9.39
N LEU A 111 0.25 -15.65 9.11
CA LEU A 111 0.52 -14.64 10.16
C LEU A 111 -0.71 -14.35 11.02
N ARG A 112 -1.91 -14.48 10.44
CA ARG A 112 -3.16 -14.30 11.18
C ARG A 112 -3.57 -15.62 11.81
N ASP A 113 -3.80 -15.59 13.13
CA ASP A 113 -4.48 -16.67 13.81
C ASP A 113 -5.98 -16.58 13.50
N TRP A 114 -6.51 -17.63 12.88
CA TRP A 114 -7.93 -17.77 12.57
C TRP A 114 -8.72 -18.39 13.73
N GLY A 115 -8.21 -18.31 14.96
CA GLY A 115 -8.84 -18.86 16.16
C GLY A 115 -9.07 -20.38 16.03
N GLY A 116 -8.10 -21.10 15.47
CA GLY A 116 -8.21 -22.53 15.19
C GLY A 116 -9.07 -22.91 13.97
N LYS A 117 -9.69 -21.94 13.27
CA LYS A 117 -10.52 -22.17 12.08
C LYS A 117 -9.75 -21.99 10.76
N GLY A 118 -8.44 -22.25 10.76
CA GLY A 118 -7.61 -22.10 9.55
C GLY A 118 -8.09 -22.95 8.36
N HIS A 119 -8.75 -24.08 8.61
CA HIS A 119 -9.35 -24.92 7.56
C HIS A 119 -10.51 -24.24 6.79
N LEU A 120 -11.07 -23.14 7.29
CA LEU A 120 -12.09 -22.34 6.59
C LEU A 120 -11.48 -21.20 5.75
N MET A 121 -10.15 -21.08 5.72
CA MET A 121 -9.48 -20.07 4.92
C MET A 121 -9.76 -20.28 3.44
N HIS A 122 -10.19 -19.21 2.76
CA HIS A 122 -10.35 -19.24 1.31
C HIS A 122 -8.97 -19.33 0.64
N PRO A 123 -8.76 -20.21 -0.37
CA PRO A 123 -7.44 -20.42 -0.97
C PRO A 123 -6.83 -19.15 -1.59
N GLU A 124 -7.67 -18.31 -2.19
CA GLU A 124 -7.22 -17.05 -2.85
C GLU A 124 -6.91 -15.90 -1.88
N GLY A 125 -7.15 -16.07 -0.57
CA GLY A 125 -6.84 -15.03 0.41
C GLY A 125 -8.04 -14.46 1.18
N ARG A 126 -7.78 -13.41 1.93
CA ARG A 126 -8.75 -12.69 2.76
C ARG A 126 -9.51 -11.65 1.94
N VAL A 127 -10.81 -11.50 2.17
CA VAL A 127 -11.61 -10.43 1.53
C VAL A 127 -11.03 -9.08 1.93
N VAL A 128 -10.94 -8.17 0.98
CA VAL A 128 -10.45 -6.81 1.24
C VAL A 128 -11.42 -6.04 2.13
N SER A 129 -10.87 -5.32 3.11
CA SER A 129 -11.58 -4.35 3.95
C SER A 129 -11.58 -2.96 3.29
N ASP A 130 -12.13 -1.96 3.96
CA ASP A 130 -11.93 -0.53 3.65
C ASP A 130 -10.54 0.00 4.11
N VAL A 131 -9.78 -0.78 4.89
CA VAL A 131 -8.37 -0.48 5.19
C VAL A 131 -7.48 -1.48 4.45
N TRP A 132 -6.67 -0.97 3.50
CA TRP A 132 -5.74 -1.75 2.68
C TRP A 132 -4.33 -1.58 3.21
N THR A 133 -3.91 -2.58 3.96
CA THR A 133 -2.56 -2.72 4.51
C THR A 133 -1.81 -3.79 3.73
N GLU A 134 -0.55 -4.03 4.11
CA GLU A 134 0.28 -5.10 3.57
C GLU A 134 0.61 -4.85 2.08
N LEU A 135 0.61 -3.57 1.68
CA LEU A 135 0.96 -3.12 0.33
C LEU A 135 2.44 -2.75 0.26
N PRO A 136 3.08 -2.78 -0.93
CA PRO A 136 4.43 -2.25 -1.08
C PRO A 136 4.50 -0.81 -0.56
N HIS A 137 5.53 -0.49 0.23
CA HIS A 137 5.80 0.86 0.75
C HIS A 137 6.25 1.81 -0.37
N ARG A 138 5.36 2.07 -1.33
CA ARG A 138 5.54 2.96 -2.48
C ARG A 138 4.60 4.14 -2.36
N ASP A 139 4.84 5.18 -3.14
CA ASP A 139 3.98 6.35 -3.18
C ASP A 139 2.61 6.00 -3.78
N ASN A 140 1.64 5.70 -2.92
CA ASN A 140 0.23 5.60 -3.28
C ASN A 140 -0.50 6.94 -3.14
N TYR A 141 0.18 8.04 -2.81
CA TYR A 141 -0.41 9.39 -2.81
C TYR A 141 -0.55 9.90 -4.21
N THR A 142 0.51 9.95 -5.01
CA THR A 142 0.46 10.52 -6.37
C THR A 142 0.25 9.48 -7.47
N GLN A 143 0.35 8.20 -7.11
CA GLN A 143 0.30 7.06 -8.04
C GLN A 143 -0.61 5.95 -7.50
N LEU A 144 -0.94 4.97 -8.35
CA LEU A 144 -1.62 3.75 -7.94
C LEU A 144 -0.67 2.56 -8.11
N SER A 145 -0.23 1.97 -7.00
CA SER A 145 0.56 0.73 -7.08
C SER A 145 -0.22 -0.40 -7.74
N SER A 146 0.49 -1.31 -8.43
CA SER A 146 -0.13 -2.46 -9.13
C SER A 146 -1.11 -3.26 -8.26
N PRO A 147 -0.83 -3.57 -6.99
CA PRO A 147 -1.79 -4.30 -6.15
C PRO A 147 -3.09 -3.54 -5.91
N VAL A 148 -3.04 -2.21 -5.78
CA VAL A 148 -4.21 -1.35 -5.53
C VAL A 148 -5.10 -1.32 -6.76
N ILE A 149 -4.53 -1.04 -7.94
CA ILE A 149 -5.29 -1.02 -9.19
C ILE A 149 -5.84 -2.42 -9.53
N HIS A 150 -5.07 -3.50 -9.34
CA HIS A 150 -5.56 -4.86 -9.57
C HIS A 150 -6.72 -5.21 -8.63
N THR A 151 -6.68 -4.73 -7.39
CA THR A 151 -7.78 -4.93 -6.43
C THR A 151 -9.04 -4.17 -6.86
N ILE A 152 -8.91 -2.90 -7.26
CA ILE A 152 -10.03 -2.11 -7.81
C ILE A 152 -10.65 -2.83 -9.02
N LEU A 153 -9.83 -3.32 -9.95
CA LEU A 153 -10.30 -4.05 -11.12
C LEU A 153 -11.00 -5.37 -10.76
N ARG A 154 -10.51 -6.10 -9.75
CA ARG A 154 -11.20 -7.29 -9.21
C ARG A 154 -12.53 -6.94 -8.55
N MET A 155 -12.69 -5.74 -8.00
CA MET A 155 -13.98 -5.29 -7.46
C MET A 155 -15.00 -4.99 -8.56
N ILE A 156 -14.53 -4.49 -9.71
CA ILE A 156 -15.37 -4.07 -10.84
C ILE A 156 -15.67 -5.22 -11.82
N GLN A 157 -14.69 -6.13 -12.00
CA GLN A 157 -14.65 -7.25 -12.97
C GLN A 157 -15.30 -6.96 -14.33
N SER A 158 -14.64 -6.09 -15.10
CA SER A 158 -14.78 -6.13 -16.55
C SER A 158 -14.11 -7.40 -17.08
N GLU A 159 -14.90 -8.35 -17.60
CA GLU A 159 -14.38 -9.47 -18.42
C GLU A 159 -13.70 -8.98 -19.71
N ARG A 160 -13.77 -7.67 -20.01
CA ARG A 160 -13.05 -7.07 -21.13
C ARG A 160 -11.58 -6.94 -20.76
N ARG A 161 -10.72 -7.49 -21.63
CA ARG A 161 -9.28 -7.20 -21.65
C ARG A 161 -8.99 -5.69 -21.78
N GLU A 162 -9.95 -4.91 -22.25
CA GLU A 162 -9.86 -3.46 -22.39
C GLU A 162 -10.55 -2.75 -21.21
N VAL A 163 -9.75 -2.13 -20.35
CA VAL A 163 -10.23 -1.24 -19.29
C VAL A 163 -10.40 0.16 -19.86
N ARG A 164 -11.62 0.70 -19.81
CA ARG A 164 -11.93 2.08 -20.19
C ARG A 164 -12.36 2.86 -18.95
N GLY A 165 -11.75 4.02 -18.69
CA GLY A 165 -12.15 4.90 -17.58
C GLY A 165 -11.08 5.16 -16.51
N VAL A 166 -9.80 4.91 -16.76
CA VAL A 166 -8.72 5.33 -15.84
C VAL A 166 -8.17 6.69 -16.29
N ILE A 167 -8.11 7.65 -15.37
CA ILE A 167 -7.62 9.02 -15.59
C ILE A 167 -6.56 9.29 -14.52
N GLY A 168 -5.33 9.60 -14.93
CA GLY A 168 -4.23 9.85 -14.00
C GLY A 168 -2.90 10.12 -14.70
N PRO A 169 -1.86 10.45 -13.94
CA PRO A 169 -0.53 10.72 -14.49
C PRO A 169 0.02 9.48 -15.19
N ARG A 170 0.71 9.67 -16.32
CA ARG A 170 1.27 8.55 -17.08
C ARG A 170 2.22 7.71 -16.24
N GLU A 171 3.03 8.38 -15.43
CA GLU A 171 4.06 7.81 -14.56
C GLU A 171 3.45 6.94 -13.46
N GLY A 172 2.37 7.44 -12.83
CA GLY A 172 1.70 6.77 -11.71
C GLY A 172 0.72 5.67 -12.09
N VAL A 173 0.44 5.52 -13.39
CA VAL A 173 -0.43 4.46 -13.95
C VAL A 173 0.38 3.56 -14.91
N ARG A 174 1.70 3.78 -15.06
CA ARG A 174 2.56 3.14 -16.06
C ARG A 174 2.58 1.60 -15.97
N SER A 175 2.59 1.05 -14.75
CA SER A 175 2.57 -0.40 -14.55
C SER A 175 1.27 -1.04 -15.06
N PHE A 176 0.16 -0.30 -15.02
CA PHE A 176 -1.13 -0.73 -15.57
C PHE A 176 -1.18 -0.58 -17.11
N VAL A 177 -0.58 0.48 -17.67
CA VAL A 177 -0.56 0.75 -19.12
C VAL A 177 0.17 -0.36 -19.88
N ALA A 178 1.18 -0.98 -19.27
CA ALA A 178 1.94 -2.07 -19.89
C ALA A 178 1.14 -3.39 -20.00
N GLU A 179 0.14 -3.62 -19.14
CA GLU A 179 -0.53 -4.92 -19.02
C GLU A 179 -1.95 -4.99 -19.64
N ALA A 180 -2.66 -3.86 -19.85
CA ALA A 180 -4.10 -3.89 -20.16
C ALA A 180 -4.65 -2.83 -21.16
N ALA A 181 -3.79 -2.15 -21.92
CA ALA A 181 -4.19 -1.03 -22.78
C ALA A 181 -4.52 -1.43 -24.22
N ALA A 182 -5.74 -1.15 -24.69
CA ALA A 182 -6.12 -1.32 -26.10
C ALA A 182 -6.32 0.00 -26.87
N GLU A 183 -6.38 1.15 -26.19
CA GLU A 183 -6.47 2.48 -26.81
C GLU A 183 -5.67 3.51 -25.99
N PRO A 184 -5.30 4.68 -26.58
CA PRO A 184 -4.52 5.70 -25.89
C PRO A 184 -5.32 6.34 -24.75
N PHE A 185 -4.91 6.10 -23.51
CA PHE A 185 -5.50 6.74 -22.34
C PHE A 185 -5.26 8.26 -22.35
N LEU A 186 -6.20 9.04 -21.79
CA LEU A 186 -5.98 10.46 -21.54
C LEU A 186 -5.00 10.59 -20.36
N GLN A 187 -3.72 10.61 -20.69
CA GLN A 187 -2.61 10.80 -19.77
C GLN A 187 -2.18 12.25 -19.79
N TYR A 188 -1.95 12.83 -18.61
CA TYR A 188 -1.23 14.09 -18.48
C TYR A 188 0.12 13.83 -17.83
N GLU A 189 1.15 14.51 -18.31
CA GLU A 189 2.47 14.54 -17.68
C GLU A 189 2.46 15.63 -16.60
N LEU A 190 3.06 15.34 -15.45
CA LEU A 190 3.21 16.33 -14.39
C LEU A 190 4.43 17.21 -14.63
N PRO A 191 4.29 18.54 -14.70
CA PRO A 191 5.45 19.41 -14.75
C PRO A 191 6.28 19.24 -13.47
N GLY A 192 7.55 18.82 -13.62
CA GLY A 192 8.49 18.68 -12.49
C GLY A 192 8.48 17.34 -11.76
N LEU A 193 7.72 16.35 -12.25
CA LEU A 193 7.85 14.95 -11.85
C LEU A 193 8.53 14.19 -12.99
N GLU A 194 9.80 14.51 -13.23
CA GLU A 194 10.64 13.60 -14.02
C GLU A 194 10.63 12.24 -13.31
N PRO A 195 10.64 11.11 -14.03
CA PRO A 195 10.69 9.80 -13.42
C PRO A 195 12.09 9.56 -12.84
N GLU A 196 12.43 10.24 -11.74
CA GLU A 196 13.59 9.93 -10.91
C GLU A 196 13.08 9.16 -9.71
N VAL A 197 13.05 7.83 -9.85
CA VAL A 197 14.08 6.97 -9.26
C VAL A 197 14.13 5.74 -10.16
N GLU A 198 15.06 5.68 -11.11
CA GLU A 198 15.65 4.37 -11.38
C GLU A 198 16.25 3.96 -10.04
N TYR A 199 15.64 2.97 -9.39
CA TYR A 199 16.40 2.23 -8.41
C TYR A 199 17.51 1.62 -9.24
N GLU A 200 18.70 2.23 -9.21
CA GLU A 200 19.91 1.46 -9.33
C GLU A 200 19.75 0.41 -8.25
N SER A 201 19.27 -0.77 -8.63
CA SER A 201 19.58 -1.97 -7.89
C SER A 201 21.08 -2.01 -7.96
N VAL A 202 21.75 -1.43 -6.95
CA VAL A 202 23.17 -1.66 -6.75
C VAL A 202 23.23 -3.13 -6.34
N THR A 203 23.24 -3.98 -7.36
CA THR A 203 23.52 -5.39 -7.23
C THR A 203 25.00 -5.44 -6.91
N HIS A 204 25.30 -5.31 -5.63
CA HIS A 204 26.60 -5.67 -5.16
C HIS A 204 26.74 -7.18 -5.38
N ASP A 205 27.79 -7.58 -6.10
CA ASP A 205 28.20 -8.98 -6.14
C ASP A 205 28.64 -9.37 -4.73
N LEU A 206 27.70 -9.84 -3.92
CA LEU A 206 27.99 -10.36 -2.59
C LEU A 206 28.88 -11.58 -2.75
N VAL A 207 29.96 -11.63 -1.96
CA VAL A 207 30.84 -12.79 -1.93
C VAL A 207 29.99 -14.03 -1.58
N LYS A 208 30.14 -15.08 -2.39
CA LYS A 208 29.39 -16.34 -2.27
C LYS A 208 29.52 -16.87 -0.84
N GLY A 209 28.37 -17.01 -0.15
CA GLY A 209 28.32 -17.45 1.25
C GLY A 209 28.06 -16.35 2.28
N MET A 210 27.84 -15.10 1.87
CA MET A 210 27.41 -13.99 2.76
C MET A 210 25.91 -13.69 2.71
N PHE A 211 25.16 -14.31 1.79
CA PHE A 211 23.71 -14.16 1.67
C PHE A 211 22.98 -15.37 2.26
N ASN A 212 21.86 -15.12 2.96
CA ASN A 212 21.03 -16.16 3.58
C ASN A 212 21.79 -17.06 4.57
N VAL A 213 22.62 -16.45 5.41
CA VAL A 213 23.46 -17.15 6.41
C VAL A 213 23.36 -16.46 7.77
N VAL A 214 23.49 -17.24 8.84
CA VAL A 214 23.63 -16.71 10.20
C VAL A 214 25.12 -16.56 10.50
N HIS A 215 25.59 -15.33 10.65
CA HIS A 215 26.97 -15.07 11.02
C HIS A 215 27.13 -15.10 12.54
N CYS A 216 28.06 -15.92 13.04
CA CYS A 216 28.44 -15.96 14.44
C CYS A 216 29.77 -15.21 14.62
N GLY A 217 29.76 -14.10 15.37
CA GLY A 217 30.96 -13.29 15.64
C GLY A 217 30.62 -11.85 16.02
N ASP A 218 31.65 -11.00 16.07
CA ASP A 218 31.49 -9.57 16.33
C ASP A 218 30.72 -8.89 15.18
N ALA A 219 29.59 -8.27 15.52
CA ALA A 219 28.69 -7.68 14.54
C ALA A 219 29.37 -6.56 13.72
N VAL A 220 30.20 -5.72 14.34
CA VAL A 220 30.88 -4.61 13.65
C VAL A 220 31.92 -5.15 12.66
N GLN A 221 32.67 -6.19 13.04
CA GLN A 221 33.67 -6.81 12.15
C GLN A 221 33.03 -7.57 10.99
N ILE A 222 31.86 -8.16 11.20
CA ILE A 222 31.09 -8.82 10.14
C ILE A 222 30.48 -7.78 9.19
N LEU A 223 29.85 -6.73 9.73
CA LEU A 223 29.22 -5.67 8.94
C LEU A 223 30.22 -4.96 8.02
N LYS A 224 31.47 -4.74 8.46
CA LYS A 224 32.54 -4.18 7.62
C LYS A 224 32.89 -5.00 6.36
N ARG A 225 32.48 -6.27 6.29
CA ARG A 225 32.70 -7.12 5.11
C ARG A 225 31.64 -6.90 4.04
N TYR A 226 30.51 -6.31 4.40
CA TYR A 226 29.45 -5.97 3.47
C TYR A 226 29.76 -4.63 2.79
N PRO A 227 29.36 -4.45 1.52
CA PRO A 227 29.45 -3.18 0.82
C PRO A 227 28.70 -2.06 1.55
N ASP A 228 29.12 -0.82 1.31
CA ASP A 228 28.43 0.34 1.85
C ASP A 228 26.97 0.42 1.33
N ALA A 229 26.08 0.96 2.15
CA ALA A 229 24.66 1.18 1.81
C ALA A 229 23.86 -0.07 1.36
N CYS A 230 24.26 -1.29 1.74
CA CYS A 230 23.57 -2.52 1.33
C CYS A 230 22.69 -3.20 2.41
N ILE A 231 22.51 -2.57 3.58
CA ILE A 231 21.79 -3.16 4.73
C ILE A 231 20.70 -2.21 5.23
N ASP A 232 19.45 -2.68 5.21
CA ASP A 232 18.37 -2.16 6.04
C ASP A 232 18.46 -2.80 7.43
N LEU A 233 18.89 -2.04 8.43
CA LEU A 233 19.22 -2.57 9.76
C LEU A 233 17.96 -2.81 10.61
N ALA A 234 17.75 -4.06 11.02
CA ALA A 234 16.86 -4.41 12.13
C ALA A 234 17.70 -4.88 13.33
N PHE A 235 17.41 -4.35 14.52
CA PHE A 235 18.03 -4.79 15.78
C PHE A 235 17.00 -5.57 16.59
N ALA A 236 17.36 -6.78 17.01
CA ALA A 236 16.54 -7.60 17.91
C ALA A 236 17.25 -7.70 19.26
N ASP A 237 16.57 -7.25 20.32
CA ASP A 237 17.11 -7.25 21.68
C ASP A 237 17.07 -8.65 22.32
N PRO A 238 18.17 -9.11 22.95
CA PRO A 238 18.05 -10.18 23.93
C PRO A 238 17.32 -9.66 25.19
N PRO A 239 16.74 -10.56 26.00
CA PRO A 239 15.92 -10.18 27.15
C PRO A 239 16.73 -9.34 28.16
N TYR A 240 16.22 -8.13 28.41
CA TYR A 240 16.93 -7.08 29.15
C TYR A 240 16.80 -7.16 30.69
N ASN A 241 16.36 -8.29 31.26
CA ASN A 241 16.04 -8.46 32.69
C ASN A 241 14.91 -7.51 33.17
N LEU A 242 13.88 -7.35 32.33
CA LEU A 242 12.77 -6.42 32.53
C LEU A 242 11.61 -7.04 33.32
N GLN A 243 11.81 -8.22 33.91
CA GLN A 243 10.78 -9.00 34.60
C GLN A 243 9.57 -9.33 33.71
N LYS A 244 9.79 -9.44 32.39
CA LYS A 244 8.72 -9.83 31.46
C LYS A 244 8.47 -11.34 31.52
N ALA A 245 7.20 -11.74 31.44
CA ALA A 245 6.80 -13.13 31.41
C ALA A 245 7.00 -13.72 30.00
N TYR A 246 8.19 -14.26 29.71
CA TYR A 246 8.45 -15.02 28.48
C TYR A 246 8.12 -16.50 28.68
N ASN A 247 7.66 -17.17 27.62
CA ASN A 247 7.23 -18.56 27.68
C ASN A 247 8.37 -19.57 27.93
N ALA A 248 9.62 -19.20 27.63
CA ALA A 248 10.77 -20.11 27.61
C ALA A 248 11.89 -19.74 28.60
N TYR A 249 11.80 -18.58 29.27
CA TYR A 249 12.88 -18.07 30.12
C TYR A 249 12.34 -17.11 31.19
N HIS A 250 12.98 -17.11 32.35
CA HIS A 250 12.64 -16.25 33.47
C HIS A 250 13.48 -14.96 33.46
N ASP A 251 12.87 -13.84 33.07
CA ASP A 251 13.52 -12.53 32.87
C ASP A 251 13.65 -11.68 34.14
N GLY A 252 13.56 -12.32 35.31
CA GLY A 252 13.74 -11.71 36.63
C GLY A 252 14.99 -12.27 37.34
N GLN A 253 16.16 -12.15 36.70
CA GLN A 253 17.46 -12.45 37.29
C GLN A 253 17.85 -11.36 38.31
N GLU A 254 18.61 -11.75 39.33
CA GLU A 254 19.24 -10.80 40.23
C GLU A 254 20.29 -9.95 39.49
N ASN A 255 20.34 -8.63 39.73
CA ASN A 255 21.23 -7.69 39.03
C ASN A 255 22.69 -8.16 38.94
N ARG A 256 23.25 -8.68 40.04
CA ARG A 256 24.65 -9.12 40.08
C ARG A 256 24.89 -10.35 39.19
N ARG A 257 23.91 -11.25 39.13
CA ARG A 257 23.93 -12.45 38.27
C ARG A 257 23.73 -12.08 36.80
N TYR A 258 22.84 -11.13 36.51
CA TYR A 258 22.61 -10.62 35.16
C TYR A 258 23.84 -9.91 34.59
N ILE A 259 24.46 -9.01 35.37
CA ILE A 259 25.71 -8.34 34.98
C ILE A 259 26.86 -9.34 34.79
N GLY A 260 26.96 -10.37 35.63
CA GLY A 260 27.94 -11.44 35.46
C GLY A 260 27.78 -12.18 34.13
N TRP A 261 26.54 -12.53 33.78
CA TRP A 261 26.20 -13.17 32.51
C TRP A 261 26.50 -12.28 31.29
N CYS A 262 26.21 -10.97 31.34
CA CYS A 262 26.52 -10.05 30.23
C CYS A 262 28.02 -9.89 29.96
N ASN A 263 28.87 -10.12 30.96
CA ASN A 263 30.33 -9.99 30.85
C ASN A 263 31.04 -11.34 30.63
N SER A 264 30.29 -12.43 30.43
CA SER A 264 30.78 -13.79 30.16
C SER A 264 31.06 -13.99 28.66
#